data_AF-A0A0B3RUE2-F1
#
_entry.id   AF-A0A0B3RUE2-F1
#
_cell.length_a   1.000
_cell.length_b   1.000
_cell.length_c   1.000
_cell.angle_alpha   90.00
_cell.angle_beta   90.00
_cell.angle_gamma   90.00
#
_symmetry.space_group_name_H-M   'P 1'
#
loop_
_entity.id
_entity.type
_entity.pdbx_description
1 polymer ?
#
loop_
_entity_poly.entity_id
_entity_poly.type
_entity_poly.pdbx_seq_one_letter_code
_entity_poly.pdbx_strand_id
1 'polypeptide(L)' 'MRIPAEMARLKGYRFPREVVAYAVWVYHRFALSTADVEDLLAERGVIVSRETVRK' A
#
# COMPACT_ATOMS: atom_id res chain seq x y z
N MET A 1 4.13 15.79 -9.11
CA MET A 1 2.97 15.81 -8.18
C MET A 1 3.49 15.48 -6.79
N ARG A 2 3.73 16.48 -5.93
CA ARG A 2 4.14 16.24 -4.54
C ARG A 2 2.92 15.69 -3.81
N ILE A 3 2.91 14.39 -3.55
CA ILE A 3 1.88 13.78 -2.73
C ILE A 3 2.08 14.35 -1.31
N PRO A 4 1.07 15.01 -0.72
CA PRO A 4 1.22 15.62 0.59
C PRO A 4 1.48 14.52 1.61
N ALA A 5 2.69 14.51 2.19
CA ALA A 5 3.22 13.51 3.11
C ALA A 5 2.49 13.44 4.48
N GLU A 6 1.24 13.92 4.55
CA GLU A 6 0.51 14.19 5.78
C GLU A 6 -0.95 13.70 5.70
N MET A 7 -1.23 12.58 5.04
CA MET A 7 -2.44 11.84 5.39
C MET A 7 -2.19 11.08 6.69
N ALA A 8 -2.69 11.67 7.78
CA ALA A 8 -2.65 11.13 9.13
C ALA A 8 -2.75 9.59 9.16
N ARG A 9 -1.83 8.96 9.89
CA ARG A 9 -1.80 7.53 10.12
C ARG A 9 -3.17 7.08 10.62
N LEU A 10 -3.82 6.14 9.94
CA LEU A 10 -5.08 5.58 10.41
C LEU A 10 -4.83 4.96 11.80
N LYS A 11 -5.66 5.31 12.78
CA LYS A 11 -5.51 4.83 14.16
C LYS A 11 -5.60 3.30 14.16
N GLY A 12 -4.53 2.63 14.58
CA GLY A 12 -4.43 1.15 14.57
C GLY A 12 -3.79 0.54 13.32
N TYR A 13 -3.42 1.33 12.31
CA TYR A 13 -2.77 0.84 11.10
C TYR A 13 -1.27 1.15 11.07
N ARG A 14 -0.47 0.17 10.66
CA ARG A 14 0.98 0.29 10.58
C ARG A 14 1.43 1.21 9.43
N PHE A 15 0.63 1.32 8.39
CA PHE A 15 0.93 2.09 7.18
C PHE A 15 0.08 3.37 7.09
N PRO A 16 0.62 4.45 6.49
CA PRO A 16 -0.16 5.64 6.21
C PRO A 16 -1.25 5.34 5.18
N ARG A 17 -2.29 6.17 5.18
CA ARG A 17 -3.48 5.95 4.34
C ARG A 17 -3.17 5.94 2.83
N GLU A 18 -2.13 6.65 2.43
CA GLU A 18 -1.64 6.71 1.04
C GLU A 18 -1.16 5.35 0.54
N VAL A 19 -0.41 4.62 1.36
CA VAL A 19 0.13 3.30 1.02
C VAL A 19 -1.01 2.29 0.85
N VAL A 20 -1.98 2.31 1.78
CA VAL A 20 -3.15 1.44 1.73
C VAL A 20 -4.01 1.75 0.50
N ALA A 21 -4.30 3.03 0.24
CA ALA A 21 -5.07 3.44 -0.93
C ALA A 21 -4.37 3.07 -2.24
N TYR A 22 -3.05 3.21 -2.30
CA TYR A 22 -2.27 2.79 -3.45
C TYR A 22 -2.35 1.27 -3.65
N ALA A 23 -2.10 0.47 -2.60
CA ALA A 23 -2.18 -0.99 -2.65
C ALA A 23 -3.54 -1.49 -3.18
N VAL A 24 -4.64 -0.93 -2.65
CA VAL A 24 -6.01 -1.23 -3.08
C VAL A 24 -6.22 -0.83 -4.54
N TRP A 25 -5.72 0.34 -4.96
CA TRP A 25 -5.84 0.81 -6.33
C TRP A 25 -5.11 -0.10 -7.32
N VAL A 26 -3.86 -0.49 -7.06
CA VAL A 26 -3.14 -1.41 -7.97
C VAL A 26 -3.78 -2.79 -8.02
N TYR A 27 -4.22 -3.31 -6.86
CA TYR A 27 -4.93 -4.58 -6.77
C TYR A 27 -6.19 -4.58 -7.65
N HIS A 28 -7.05 -3.57 -7.51
CA HIS A 28 -8.30 -3.49 -8.28
C HIS A 28 -8.11 -3.08 -9.75
N ARG A 29 -7.15 -2.19 -10.04
CA ARG A 29 -6.98 -1.63 -11.39
C ARG A 29 -6.30 -2.59 -12.34
N PHE A 30 -5.37 -3.39 -11.83
CA PHE A 30 -4.53 -4.28 -12.63
C PHE A 30 -4.75 -5.77 -12.32
N ALA A 31 -5.69 -6.11 -11.42
CA ALA A 31 -5.97 -7.48 -10.98
C ALA A 31 -4.71 -8.22 -10.47
N LEU A 32 -3.80 -7.47 -9.82
CA LEU A 32 -2.51 -7.97 -9.36
C LEU A 32 -2.68 -8.90 -8.15
N SER A 33 -1.79 -9.88 -8.02
CA SER A 33 -1.74 -10.72 -6.83
C SER A 33 -1.23 -9.91 -5.64
N THR A 34 -1.52 -10.36 -4.42
CA THR A 34 -0.98 -9.71 -3.21
C THR A 34 0.55 -9.73 -3.17
N ALA A 35 1.21 -10.67 -3.87
CA ALA A 35 2.66 -10.73 -4.03
C ALA A 35 3.18 -9.63 -4.97
N ASP A 36 2.52 -9.40 -6.11
CA ASP A 36 2.89 -8.33 -7.04
C ASP A 36 2.69 -6.94 -6.40
N VAL A 37 1.64 -6.79 -5.59
CA VAL A 37 1.40 -5.56 -4.82
C VAL A 37 2.48 -5.35 -3.75
N GLU A 38 2.95 -6.42 -3.10
CA GLU A 38 4.09 -6.36 -2.16
C GLU A 38 5.36 -5.87 -2.86
N ASP A 39 5.69 -6.44 -4.03
CA ASP A 39 6.89 -6.08 -4.79
C ASP A 39 6.84 -4.60 -5.26
N LEU A 40 5.70 -4.15 -5.78
CA LEU A 40 5.49 -2.75 -6.17
C LEU A 40 5.57 -1.76 -5.01
N LEU A 41 5.17 -2.17 -3.81
CA LEU A 41 5.32 -1.35 -2.62
C LEU A 41 6.77 -1.34 -2.14
N ALA A 42 7.48 -2.47 -2.26
CA ALA A 42 8.90 -2.58 -1.95
C ALA A 42 9.76 -1.70 -2.86
N GLU A 43 9.48 -1.64 -4.17
CA GLU A 43 10.12 -0.70 -5.11
C GLU A 43 9.95 0.77 -4.71
N ARG A 44 8.86 1.09 -3.98
CA ARG A 44 8.57 2.44 -3.47
C ARG A 44 9.13 2.69 -2.07
N GLY A 45 9.94 1.77 -1.55
CA GLY A 45 10.53 1.83 -0.22
C GLY A 45 9.57 1.46 0.91
N VAL A 46 8.43 0.84 0.60
CA VAL A 46 7.40 0.44 1.57
C VAL A 46 7.37 -1.07 1.67
N ILE A 47 8.03 -1.61 2.69
CA ILE A 47 8.06 -3.06 2.95
C ILE A 47 6.75 -3.48 3.62
N VAL A 48 5.92 -4.21 2.89
CA VAL A 48 4.63 -4.74 3.36
C VAL A 48 4.64 -6.24 3.13
N SER A 49 4.22 -7.04 4.09
CA SER A 49 4.05 -8.48 3.85
C SER A 49 2.70 -8.75 3.19
N ARG A 50 2.64 -9.73 2.28
CA ARG A 50 1.42 -10.24 1.64
C ARG A 50 0.30 -10.54 2.62
N GLU A 51 0.66 -10.96 3.83
CA GLU A 51 -0.30 -11.27 4.91
C GLU A 51 -1.01 -10.01 5.41
N THR A 52 -0.33 -8.86 5.32
CA THR A 52 -0.91 -7.54 5.65
C THR A 52 -1.89 -7.08 4.57
N VAL A 53 -1.64 -7.42 3.30
CA VAL A 53 -2.53 -7.06 2.19
C VAL A 53 -3.82 -7.88 2.21
N ARG A 54 -3.77 -9.11 2.74
CA ARG A 54 -4.92 -10.02 2.83
C ARG A 54 -5.89 -9.71 3.99
N LYS A 55 -5.43 -9.02 5.04
CA LYS A 55 -6.18 -8.85 6.29
C LYS A 55 -7.05 -7.60 6.28
#